data_AF-A0A1V1TFJ9-F1
#
_entry.id   AF-A0A1V1TFJ9-F1
#
_cell.length_a   1.000
_cell.length_b   1.000
_cell.length_c   1.000
_cell.angle_alpha   90.00
_cell.angle_beta   90.00
_cell.angle_gamma   90.00
#
_symmetry.space_group_name_H-M   'P 1'
#
loop_
_entity.id
_entity.type
_entity.pdbx_description
1 polymer ?
#
loop_
_entity_poly.entity_id
_entity_poly.type
_entity_poly.pdbx_seq_one_letter_code
_entity_poly.pdbx_strand_id
1 'polypeptide(L)'
;MTTYTYAKIPYFAPAPDILPTYDEIVAQAKESPGWKPGRAVVRIGNYFIAKYGKKVNFIEGRNMLLVQEHTTIRIPSVYAMYKHEPSGDNVIIMEYVPGETLQDVYEKLDANKKASVGAQLREQLRELREIPSPRCYGLPAPYGQQENPPYLAHSWIFKKRAGPFDTAAEFLDAYFRAQFSEVSEVGRSEIAYMKSQFVELSKKNDASVFTHADLQPKNIILRKDGFICIIDWESASFCPAYFEFFMHETYRMVSAGLYKIMDNGHFLEYGQMVELIKKVWDTYITLNYLENS
;
A
#
# COMPACT_ATOMS: atom_id res chain seq x y z
N MET A 1 -2.73 -16.17 19.02
CA MET A 1 -3.04 -15.14 18.01
C MET A 1 -2.20 -13.93 18.34
N THR A 2 -1.44 -13.39 17.38
CA THR A 2 -0.76 -12.11 17.58
C THR A 2 -1.80 -11.01 17.57
N THR A 3 -1.78 -10.16 18.59
CA THR A 3 -2.75 -9.08 18.76
C THR A 3 -2.06 -7.75 18.58
N TYR A 4 -2.49 -6.97 17.59
CA TYR A 4 -1.93 -5.64 17.33
C TYR A 4 -2.72 -4.56 18.06
N THR A 5 -2.00 -3.69 18.77
CA THR A 5 -2.58 -2.52 19.43
C THR A 5 -2.23 -1.29 18.61
N TYR A 6 -3.23 -0.58 18.12
CA TYR A 6 -2.98 0.67 17.42
C TYR A 6 -2.57 1.78 18.36
N ALA A 7 -1.68 2.65 17.88
CA ALA A 7 -1.39 3.92 18.53
C ALA A 7 -2.69 4.70 18.82
N LYS A 8 -2.81 5.17 20.07
CA LYS A 8 -3.89 6.04 20.52
C LYS A 8 -3.75 7.41 19.85
N ILE A 9 -4.88 8.07 19.60
CA ILE A 9 -4.94 9.42 19.05
C ILE A 9 -5.42 10.36 20.18
N PRO A 10 -4.73 11.48 20.46
CA PRO A 10 -3.55 11.96 19.74
C PRO A 10 -2.28 11.15 20.04
N TYR A 11 -1.40 11.07 19.05
CA TYR A 11 -0.07 10.47 19.12
C TYR A 11 0.97 11.55 18.90
N PHE A 12 2.03 11.55 19.70
CA PHE A 12 3.20 12.42 19.56
C PHE A 12 4.47 11.64 19.89
N ALA A 13 5.53 11.89 19.14
CA ALA A 13 6.85 11.30 19.32
C ALA A 13 7.95 12.37 19.24
N PRO A 14 9.17 12.09 19.73
CA PRO A 14 10.31 12.98 19.55
C PRO A 14 10.52 13.33 18.07
N ALA A 15 10.70 14.62 17.80
CA ALA A 15 10.88 15.17 16.46
C ALA A 15 12.24 15.88 16.35
N PRO A 16 12.83 15.97 15.14
CA PRO A 16 14.11 16.63 14.93
C PRO A 16 14.05 18.17 15.06
N ASP A 17 12.85 18.73 15.10
CA ASP A 17 12.59 20.16 15.23
C ASP A 17 11.19 20.38 15.85
N ILE A 18 10.82 21.64 16.10
CA ILE A 18 9.48 22.03 16.57
C ILE A 18 8.45 21.59 15.51
N LEU A 19 7.44 20.83 15.96
CA LEU A 19 6.36 20.39 15.08
C LEU A 19 5.57 21.59 14.53
N PRO A 20 5.27 21.60 13.23
CA PRO A 20 4.49 22.69 12.65
C PRO A 20 3.08 22.72 13.22
N THR A 21 2.58 23.92 13.44
CA THR A 21 1.20 24.17 13.86
C THR A 21 0.23 23.88 12.72
N TYR A 22 -1.04 23.66 13.07
CA TYR A 22 -2.09 23.45 12.07
C TYR A 22 -2.21 24.64 11.09
N ASP A 23 -2.12 25.87 11.58
CA ASP A 23 -2.24 27.07 10.74
C ASP A 23 -1.07 27.19 9.76
N GLU A 24 0.16 26.86 10.17
CA GLU A 24 1.32 26.80 9.28
C GLU A 24 1.15 25.74 8.18
N ILE A 25 0.65 24.55 8.55
CA ILE A 25 0.34 23.47 7.60
C ILE A 25 -0.68 23.94 6.56
N VAL A 26 -1.77 24.57 7.01
CA VAL A 26 -2.84 25.06 6.13
C VAL A 26 -2.36 26.20 5.23
N ALA A 27 -1.59 27.14 5.78
CA ALA A 27 -1.02 28.25 5.02
C ALA A 27 -0.13 27.72 3.89
N GLN A 28 0.82 26.85 4.21
CA GLN A 28 1.73 26.28 3.22
C GLN A 28 0.99 25.45 2.16
N ALA A 29 -0.05 24.71 2.56
CA ALA A 29 -0.83 23.91 1.63
C ALA A 29 -1.60 24.78 0.62
N LYS A 30 -2.14 25.93 1.06
CA LYS A 30 -2.85 26.87 0.17
C LYS A 30 -1.97 27.51 -0.88
N GLU A 31 -0.66 27.60 -0.63
CA GLU A 31 0.32 28.09 -1.61
C GLU A 31 0.67 27.03 -2.67
N SER A 32 0.33 25.76 -2.42
CA SER A 32 0.70 24.66 -3.32
C SER A 32 -0.17 24.66 -4.59
N PRO A 33 0.42 24.58 -5.80
CA PRO A 33 -0.33 24.50 -7.05
C PRO A 33 -1.31 23.31 -7.04
N GLY A 34 -2.57 23.56 -7.36
CA GLY A 34 -3.59 22.51 -7.45
C GLY A 34 -4.19 22.08 -6.10
N TRP A 35 -4.00 22.87 -5.03
CA TRP A 35 -4.63 22.63 -3.74
C TRP A 35 -6.16 22.46 -3.86
N LYS A 36 -6.68 21.48 -3.13
CA LYS A 36 -8.12 21.21 -3.02
C LYS A 36 -8.51 21.01 -1.56
N PRO A 37 -9.71 21.44 -1.15
CA PRO A 37 -10.20 21.18 0.20
C PRO A 37 -10.42 19.67 0.44
N GLY A 38 -10.06 19.19 1.64
CA GLY A 38 -10.42 17.87 2.17
C GLY A 38 -9.28 16.86 2.34
N ARG A 39 -8.20 16.95 1.55
CA ARG A 39 -6.93 16.23 1.76
C ARG A 39 -5.81 16.99 1.05
N ALA A 40 -4.72 17.27 1.76
CA ALA A 40 -3.49 17.81 1.19
C ALA A 40 -2.27 17.15 1.83
N VAL A 41 -1.16 17.14 1.07
CA VAL A 41 0.16 16.69 1.52
C VAL A 41 1.10 17.85 1.26
N VAL A 42 1.80 18.31 2.30
CA VAL A 42 2.63 19.51 2.22
C VAL A 42 3.95 19.30 2.94
N ARG A 43 5.03 19.77 2.32
CA ARG A 43 6.34 19.84 2.97
C ARG A 43 6.42 21.10 3.82
N ILE A 44 6.79 20.95 5.09
CA ILE A 44 7.02 22.07 6.00
C ILE A 44 8.51 22.08 6.41
N GLY A 45 9.19 23.17 6.07
CA GLY A 45 10.62 23.33 6.33
C GLY A 45 11.48 22.22 5.71
N ASN A 46 12.47 21.76 6.46
CA ASN A 46 13.45 20.77 6.01
C ASN A 46 13.21 19.36 6.54
N TYR A 47 12.28 19.19 7.48
CA TYR A 47 12.16 17.95 8.24
C TYR A 47 10.80 17.27 8.12
N PHE A 48 9.76 17.99 7.70
CA PHE A 48 8.39 17.50 7.85
C PHE A 48 7.62 17.41 6.54
N ILE A 49 6.86 16.33 6.43
CA ILE A 49 5.68 16.23 5.58
C ILE A 49 4.46 16.22 6.51
N ALA A 50 3.49 17.07 6.24
CA ALA A 50 2.20 17.06 6.88
C ALA A 50 1.12 16.62 5.89
N LYS A 51 0.36 15.58 6.26
CA LYS A 51 -0.89 15.21 5.60
C LYS A 51 -2.05 15.71 6.46
N TYR A 52 -2.96 16.50 5.89
CA TYR A 52 -4.14 16.97 6.64
C TYR A 52 -5.43 16.99 5.84
N GLY A 53 -6.56 16.89 6.55
CA GLY A 53 -7.90 17.06 6.01
C GLY A 53 -8.89 15.99 6.52
N LYS A 54 -10.20 16.25 6.38
CA LYS A 54 -11.27 15.32 6.77
C LYS A 54 -11.20 13.93 6.12
N LYS A 55 -10.50 13.79 4.98
CA LYS A 55 -10.32 12.52 4.28
C LYS A 55 -9.00 11.81 4.62
N VAL A 56 -8.14 12.42 5.45
CA VAL A 56 -6.92 11.77 5.93
C VAL A 56 -7.27 10.73 6.98
N ASN A 57 -6.64 9.56 6.90
CA ASN A 57 -6.85 8.48 7.85
C ASN A 57 -5.55 8.17 8.60
N PHE A 58 -5.62 8.09 9.93
CA PHE A 58 -4.52 7.69 10.80
C PHE A 58 -4.00 6.26 10.56
N ILE A 59 -4.67 5.47 9.72
CA ILE A 59 -4.22 4.14 9.33
C ILE A 59 -2.83 4.16 8.69
N GLU A 60 -2.50 5.20 7.92
CA GLU A 60 -1.18 5.36 7.34
C GLU A 60 -0.10 5.41 8.42
N GLY A 61 -0.22 6.33 9.38
CA GLY A 61 0.75 6.44 10.46
C GLY A 61 0.77 5.21 11.37
N ARG A 62 -0.38 4.55 11.58
CA ARG A 62 -0.44 3.29 12.33
C ARG A 62 0.28 2.14 11.63
N ASN A 63 0.13 2.01 10.32
CA ASN A 63 0.85 1.03 9.52
C ASN A 63 2.36 1.30 9.54
N MET A 64 2.76 2.57 9.47
CA MET A 64 4.17 2.95 9.60
C MET A 64 4.74 2.54 10.97
N LEU A 65 4.03 2.84 12.06
CA LEU A 65 4.47 2.43 13.40
C LEU A 65 4.61 0.90 13.54
N LEU A 66 3.67 0.14 12.95
CA LEU A 66 3.75 -1.32 12.92
C LEU A 66 4.98 -1.82 12.16
N VAL A 67 5.27 -1.24 10.99
CA VAL A 67 6.46 -1.60 10.19
C VAL A 67 7.75 -1.26 10.95
N GLN A 68 7.80 -0.10 11.61
CA GLN A 68 8.96 0.30 12.43
C GLN A 68 9.17 -0.61 13.66
N GLU A 69 8.09 -1.14 14.23
CA GLU A 69 8.17 -2.04 15.39
C GLU A 69 8.76 -3.40 15.05
N HIS A 70 8.49 -3.92 13.86
CA HIS A 70 8.80 -5.30 13.48
C HIS A 70 9.90 -5.44 12.42
N THR A 71 10.37 -4.34 11.86
CA THR A 71 11.34 -4.38 10.75
C THR A 71 12.39 -3.27 10.89
N THR A 72 13.48 -3.44 10.17
CA THR A 72 14.56 -2.48 9.92
C THR A 72 14.35 -1.70 8.63
N ILE A 73 13.22 -1.93 7.93
CA ILE A 73 12.86 -1.25 6.69
C ILE A 73 12.86 0.26 6.93
N ARG A 74 13.57 0.98 6.06
CA ARG A 74 13.57 2.44 6.11
C ARG A 74 12.24 2.99 5.57
N ILE A 75 11.45 3.54 6.49
CA ILE A 75 10.22 4.29 6.21
C ILE A 75 10.25 5.64 6.93
N PRO A 76 9.49 6.67 6.51
CA PRO A 76 9.44 7.95 7.22
C PRO A 76 9.04 7.77 8.69
N SER A 77 9.64 8.55 9.58
CA SER A 77 9.23 8.55 10.99
C SER A 77 7.91 9.29 11.20
N VAL A 78 6.98 8.74 11.98
CA VAL A 78 5.74 9.43 12.37
C VAL A 78 5.99 10.24 13.64
N TYR A 79 5.78 11.55 13.58
CA TYR A 79 6.00 12.45 14.73
C TYR A 79 4.72 12.87 15.42
N ALA A 80 3.62 13.02 14.68
CA ALA A 80 2.33 13.33 15.27
C ALA A 80 1.15 12.76 14.47
N MET A 81 0.10 12.36 15.18
CA MET A 81 -1.22 12.09 14.61
C MET A 81 -2.29 12.65 15.54
N TYR A 82 -3.11 13.58 15.07
CA TYR A 82 -4.16 14.17 15.89
C TYR A 82 -5.31 14.69 15.04
N LYS A 83 -6.48 14.84 15.67
CA LYS A 83 -7.62 15.53 15.08
C LYS A 83 -7.59 16.98 15.54
N HIS A 84 -7.57 17.91 14.60
CA HIS A 84 -7.63 19.34 14.89
C HIS A 84 -9.08 19.77 15.12
N GLU A 85 -9.35 20.38 16.27
CA GLU A 85 -10.60 21.07 16.56
C GLU A 85 -10.36 22.58 16.48
N PRO A 86 -11.24 23.38 15.84
CA PRO A 86 -12.62 23.06 15.48
C PRO A 86 -12.83 22.58 14.03
N SER A 87 -11.78 22.46 13.21
CA SER A 87 -11.97 22.13 11.77
C SER A 87 -12.47 20.68 11.56
N GLY A 88 -12.15 19.79 12.49
CA GLY A 88 -12.39 18.36 12.41
C GLY A 88 -11.45 17.63 11.45
N ASP A 89 -10.36 18.28 11.03
CA ASP A 89 -9.37 17.69 10.12
C ASP A 89 -8.46 16.72 10.87
N ASN A 90 -8.19 15.57 10.27
CA ASN A 90 -7.13 14.68 10.74
C ASN A 90 -5.79 15.20 10.23
N VAL A 91 -4.75 15.14 11.06
CA VAL A 91 -3.40 15.60 10.76
C VAL A 91 -2.40 14.49 11.08
N ILE A 92 -1.52 14.18 10.13
CA ILE A 92 -0.36 13.31 10.30
C ILE A 92 0.88 14.14 9.97
N ILE A 93 1.79 14.27 10.93
CA ILE A 93 3.11 14.89 10.72
C ILE A 93 4.14 13.78 10.76
N MET A 94 4.93 13.70 9.70
CA MET A 94 5.95 12.68 9.53
C MET A 94 7.21 13.26 8.89
N GLU A 95 8.25 12.45 8.83
CA GLU A 95 9.53 12.82 8.24
C GLU A 95 9.41 13.17 6.75
N TYR A 96 10.00 14.30 6.37
CA TYR A 96 10.39 14.56 4.99
C TYR A 96 11.68 13.80 4.67
N VAL A 97 11.60 12.83 3.76
CA VAL A 97 12.75 12.08 3.28
C VAL A 97 13.34 12.77 2.04
N PRO A 98 14.55 13.33 2.09
CA PRO A 98 15.15 13.99 0.93
C PRO A 98 15.57 12.96 -0.13
N GLY A 99 15.12 13.17 -1.36
CA GLY A 99 15.42 12.31 -2.50
C GLY A 99 14.47 12.59 -3.66
N GLU A 100 14.54 11.73 -4.67
CA GLU A 100 13.65 11.77 -5.83
C GLU A 100 12.86 10.46 -5.92
N THR A 101 11.63 10.50 -6.41
CA THR A 101 10.84 9.27 -6.57
C THR A 101 11.41 8.42 -7.70
N LEU A 102 11.28 7.10 -7.62
CA LEU A 102 11.67 6.23 -8.75
C LEU A 102 10.86 6.53 -10.00
N GLN A 103 9.63 7.05 -9.88
CA GLN A 103 8.87 7.50 -11.05
C GLN A 103 9.64 8.55 -11.87
N ASP A 104 10.37 9.46 -11.22
CA ASP A 104 11.04 10.59 -11.89
C ASP A 104 12.45 10.28 -12.39
N VAL A 105 13.13 9.32 -11.74
CA VAL A 105 14.56 9.05 -11.96
C VAL A 105 14.89 7.67 -12.49
N TYR A 106 13.99 6.67 -12.38
CA TYR A 106 14.33 5.27 -12.66
C TYR A 106 14.86 5.07 -14.09
N GLU A 107 14.27 5.70 -15.10
CA GLU A 107 14.73 5.59 -16.49
C GLU A 107 16.15 6.16 -16.72
N LYS A 108 16.58 7.10 -15.88
CA LYS A 108 17.90 7.73 -15.96
C LYS A 108 18.98 6.94 -15.21
N LEU A 109 18.59 5.92 -14.43
CA LEU A 109 19.54 5.09 -13.68
C LEU A 109 20.29 4.13 -14.61
N ASP A 110 21.58 3.97 -14.35
CA ASP A 110 22.39 2.91 -14.95
C ASP A 110 21.99 1.51 -14.45
N ALA A 111 22.49 0.47 -15.13
CA ALA A 111 22.16 -0.92 -14.81
C ALA A 111 22.53 -1.33 -13.38
N ASN A 112 23.65 -0.82 -12.85
CA ASN A 112 24.11 -1.16 -11.50
C ASN A 112 23.19 -0.54 -10.44
N LYS A 113 22.75 0.71 -10.63
CA LYS A 113 21.78 1.37 -9.75
C LYS A 113 20.41 0.69 -9.80
N LYS A 114 19.92 0.32 -10.99
CA LYS A 114 18.67 -0.46 -11.14
C LYS A 114 18.75 -1.80 -10.40
N ALA A 115 19.87 -2.51 -10.54
CA ALA A 115 20.12 -3.77 -9.83
C ALA A 115 20.15 -3.57 -8.30
N SER A 116 20.81 -2.51 -7.81
CA SER A 116 20.85 -2.16 -6.38
C SER A 116 19.46 -1.84 -5.82
N VAL A 117 18.66 -1.03 -6.53
CA VAL A 117 17.27 -0.73 -6.15
C VAL A 117 16.43 -2.01 -6.09
N GLY A 118 16.56 -2.89 -7.09
CA GLY A 118 15.87 -4.18 -7.10
C GLY A 118 16.26 -5.10 -5.94
N ALA A 119 17.55 -5.14 -5.60
CA ALA A 119 18.05 -5.91 -4.45
C ALA A 119 17.50 -5.38 -3.11
N GLN A 120 17.49 -4.05 -2.92
CA GLN A 120 16.94 -3.41 -1.73
C GLN A 120 15.43 -3.63 -1.60
N LEU A 121 14.67 -3.50 -2.69
CA LEU A 121 13.22 -3.77 -2.68
C LEU A 121 12.92 -5.22 -2.31
N ARG A 122 13.68 -6.18 -2.87
CA ARG A 122 13.51 -7.60 -2.55
C ARG A 122 13.76 -7.86 -1.06
N GLU A 123 14.82 -7.27 -0.52
CA GLU A 123 15.18 -7.39 0.90
C GLU A 123 14.08 -6.85 1.81
N GLN A 124 13.65 -5.61 1.55
CA GLN A 124 12.60 -4.94 2.35
C GLN A 124 11.26 -5.68 2.25
N LEU A 125 10.90 -6.21 1.07
CA LEU A 125 9.67 -6.99 0.92
C LEU A 125 9.74 -8.36 1.60
N ARG A 126 10.91 -8.99 1.68
CA ARG A 126 11.08 -10.22 2.45
C ARG A 126 10.85 -9.92 3.93
N GLU A 127 11.54 -8.92 4.46
CA GLU A 127 11.42 -8.50 5.86
C GLU A 127 9.99 -8.04 6.21
N LEU A 128 9.31 -7.32 5.31
CA LEU A 128 7.93 -6.90 5.50
C LEU A 128 6.98 -8.09 5.72
N ARG A 129 7.26 -9.22 5.05
CA ARG A 129 6.47 -10.45 5.15
C ARG A 129 6.78 -11.25 6.42
N GLU A 130 7.82 -10.90 7.15
CA GLU A 130 8.18 -11.50 8.45
C GLU A 130 7.38 -10.88 9.61
N ILE A 131 6.69 -9.75 9.39
CA ILE A 131 5.77 -9.16 10.37
C ILE A 131 4.73 -10.23 10.80
N PRO A 132 4.61 -10.55 12.10
CA PRO A 132 3.80 -11.69 12.55
C PRO A 132 2.34 -11.60 12.12
N SER A 133 1.84 -12.60 11.40
CA SER A 133 0.45 -12.59 10.98
C SER A 133 -0.54 -12.69 12.17
N PRO A 134 -1.60 -11.87 12.23
CA PRO A 134 -2.69 -12.06 13.17
C PRO A 134 -3.60 -13.24 12.79
N ARG A 135 -3.30 -13.95 11.67
CA ARG A 135 -4.12 -15.01 11.07
C ARG A 135 -5.49 -14.53 10.60
N CYS A 136 -5.55 -13.29 10.12
CA CYS A 136 -6.68 -12.74 9.38
C CYS A 136 -6.18 -11.98 8.16
N TYR A 137 -7.06 -11.64 7.24
CA TYR A 137 -6.78 -10.80 6.08
C TYR A 137 -7.47 -9.44 6.25
N GLY A 138 -6.82 -8.39 5.80
CA GLY A 138 -7.10 -7.00 6.19
C GLY A 138 -6.39 -6.63 7.49
N LEU A 139 -6.71 -5.46 8.02
CA LEU A 139 -6.16 -5.02 9.30
C LEU A 139 -6.93 -5.65 10.46
N PRO A 140 -6.30 -6.03 11.59
CA PRO A 140 -7.04 -6.48 12.75
C PRO A 140 -7.85 -5.32 13.35
N ALA A 141 -9.05 -5.60 13.86
CA ALA A 141 -9.82 -4.58 14.60
C ALA A 141 -9.06 -4.20 15.88
N PRO A 142 -9.06 -2.92 16.32
CA PRO A 142 -8.63 -2.59 17.67
C PRO A 142 -9.52 -3.33 18.67
N TYR A 143 -8.93 -4.08 19.61
CA TYR A 143 -9.66 -4.75 20.68
C TYR A 143 -10.64 -3.76 21.36
N GLY A 144 -11.94 -4.09 21.34
CA GLY A 144 -12.95 -3.43 22.18
C GLY A 144 -13.44 -2.05 21.75
N GLN A 145 -12.99 -1.48 20.63
CA GLN A 145 -13.61 -0.27 20.06
C GLN A 145 -14.49 -0.65 18.87
N GLN A 146 -15.77 -0.88 19.16
CA GLN A 146 -16.84 -1.10 18.18
C GLN A 146 -17.00 0.05 17.15
N GLU A 147 -16.30 1.17 17.32
CA GLU A 147 -16.47 2.34 16.44
C GLU A 147 -15.67 2.27 15.13
N ASN A 148 -14.69 1.37 14.99
CA ASN A 148 -13.89 1.25 13.76
C ASN A 148 -13.43 -0.19 13.45
N PRO A 149 -14.32 -1.07 12.93
CA PRO A 149 -13.92 -2.34 12.32
C PRO A 149 -13.15 -2.10 11.01
N PRO A 150 -12.34 -3.07 10.57
CA PRO A 150 -11.10 -2.76 9.90
C PRO A 150 -11.21 -2.39 8.44
N TYR A 151 -10.14 -1.72 8.04
CA TYR A 151 -9.84 -1.34 6.68
C TYR A 151 -9.31 -2.55 5.91
N LEU A 152 -9.91 -2.82 4.76
CA LEU A 152 -9.08 -2.92 3.58
C LEU A 152 -8.61 -1.50 3.28
N ALA A 153 -7.31 -1.32 3.43
CA ALA A 153 -6.64 -0.02 3.42
C ALA A 153 -6.74 0.70 2.04
N HIS A 154 -7.33 0.05 1.05
CA HIS A 154 -7.72 0.58 -0.26
C HIS A 154 -9.00 1.43 -0.23
N SER A 155 -8.99 2.56 0.49
CA SER A 155 -10.16 3.45 0.63
C SER A 155 -10.79 3.94 -0.69
N TRP A 156 -10.03 3.93 -1.79
CA TRP A 156 -10.51 4.24 -3.14
C TRP A 156 -11.27 3.10 -3.81
N ILE A 157 -10.96 1.84 -3.46
CA ILE A 157 -11.65 0.64 -3.96
C ILE A 157 -12.89 0.38 -3.11
N PHE A 158 -12.71 0.40 -1.79
CA PHE A 158 -13.77 0.10 -0.84
C PHE A 158 -14.50 1.37 -0.43
N LYS A 159 -15.63 1.63 -1.09
CA LYS A 159 -16.58 2.70 -0.69
C LYS A 159 -17.22 2.45 0.69
N LYS A 160 -17.07 1.24 1.25
CA LYS A 160 -17.58 0.81 2.58
C LYS A 160 -16.54 -0.05 3.29
N ARG A 161 -16.55 -0.02 4.63
CA ARG A 161 -15.67 -0.84 5.49
C ARG A 161 -15.88 -2.33 5.23
N ALA A 162 -14.79 -3.10 5.15
CA ALA A 162 -14.83 -4.54 4.87
C ALA A 162 -13.64 -5.23 5.55
N GLY A 163 -13.90 -6.38 6.18
CA GLY A 163 -12.92 -7.16 6.93
C GLY A 163 -13.06 -7.04 8.46
N PRO A 164 -12.18 -7.71 9.24
CA PRO A 164 -11.12 -8.57 8.72
C PRO A 164 -11.76 -9.87 8.23
N PHE A 165 -11.05 -10.62 7.39
CA PHE A 165 -11.54 -11.88 6.85
C PHE A 165 -10.76 -13.03 7.46
N ASP A 166 -11.43 -14.15 7.69
CA ASP A 166 -10.80 -15.34 8.25
C ASP A 166 -10.07 -16.12 7.15
N THR A 167 -10.50 -15.97 5.89
CA THR A 167 -9.93 -16.69 4.75
C THR A 167 -9.54 -15.78 3.59
N ALA A 168 -8.53 -16.20 2.81
CA ALA A 168 -8.14 -15.52 1.58
C ALA A 168 -9.29 -15.47 0.56
N ALA A 169 -10.14 -16.50 0.53
CA ALA A 169 -11.29 -16.57 -0.38
C ALA A 169 -12.32 -15.47 -0.09
N GLU A 170 -12.63 -15.21 1.19
CA GLU A 170 -13.52 -14.13 1.59
C GLU A 170 -12.92 -12.75 1.29
N PHE A 171 -11.63 -12.57 1.58
CA PHE A 171 -10.89 -11.36 1.22
C PHE A 171 -10.96 -11.10 -0.29
N LEU A 172 -10.68 -12.10 -1.12
CA LEU A 172 -10.71 -11.99 -2.58
C LEU A 172 -12.12 -11.71 -3.07
N ASP A 173 -13.15 -12.35 -2.52
CA ASP A 173 -14.54 -12.06 -2.86
C ASP A 173 -14.89 -10.58 -2.62
N ALA A 174 -14.52 -10.06 -1.45
CA ALA A 174 -14.73 -8.65 -1.13
C ALA A 174 -13.95 -7.71 -2.06
N TYR A 175 -12.67 -8.03 -2.33
CA TYR A 175 -11.81 -7.27 -3.25
C TYR A 175 -12.37 -7.19 -4.65
N PHE A 176 -12.67 -8.34 -5.27
CA PHE A 176 -13.18 -8.38 -6.63
C PHE A 176 -14.54 -7.69 -6.75
N ARG A 177 -15.43 -7.86 -5.76
CA ARG A 177 -16.72 -7.17 -5.74
C ARG A 177 -16.57 -5.66 -5.71
N ALA A 178 -15.63 -5.14 -4.92
CA ALA A 178 -15.40 -3.71 -4.80
C ALA A 178 -14.67 -3.12 -6.02
N GLN A 179 -13.60 -3.76 -6.47
CA GLN A 179 -12.77 -3.31 -7.59
C GLN A 179 -13.51 -3.31 -8.92
N PHE A 180 -14.41 -4.27 -9.12
CA PHE A 180 -15.13 -4.46 -10.38
C PHE A 180 -16.64 -4.17 -10.24
N SER A 181 -17.05 -3.33 -9.28
CA SER A 181 -18.48 -3.05 -9.02
C SER A 181 -19.22 -2.43 -10.21
N GLU A 182 -18.49 -1.76 -11.10
CA GLU A 182 -19.03 -1.06 -12.28
C GLU A 182 -18.78 -1.81 -13.60
N VAL A 183 -18.36 -3.09 -13.54
CA VAL A 183 -18.10 -3.91 -14.74
C VAL A 183 -19.41 -4.22 -15.48
N SER A 184 -19.38 -4.15 -16.82
CA SER A 184 -20.51 -4.55 -17.67
C SER A 184 -20.73 -6.06 -17.62
N GLU A 185 -21.91 -6.52 -18.04
CA GLU A 185 -22.26 -7.96 -18.06
C GLU A 185 -21.25 -8.78 -18.89
N VAL A 186 -20.76 -8.21 -19.98
CA VAL A 186 -19.77 -8.83 -20.88
C VAL A 186 -18.47 -9.17 -20.15
N GLY A 187 -18.04 -8.36 -19.18
CA GLY A 187 -16.79 -8.60 -18.44
C GLY A 187 -16.92 -9.45 -17.18
N ARG A 188 -18.13 -9.84 -16.78
CA ARG A 188 -18.34 -10.59 -15.52
C ARG A 188 -17.74 -11.98 -15.57
N SER A 189 -17.74 -12.63 -16.73
CA SER A 189 -17.25 -13.99 -16.87
C SER A 189 -15.73 -14.07 -16.70
N GLU A 190 -15.01 -13.10 -17.23
CA GLU A 190 -13.56 -12.95 -17.17
C GLU A 190 -13.11 -12.57 -15.76
N ILE A 191 -13.85 -11.68 -15.10
CA ILE A 191 -13.60 -11.32 -13.70
C ILE A 191 -13.85 -12.52 -12.78
N ALA A 192 -14.92 -13.29 -13.02
CA ALA A 192 -15.20 -14.52 -12.27
C ALA A 192 -14.11 -15.58 -12.50
N TYR A 193 -13.65 -15.75 -13.74
CA TYR A 193 -12.55 -16.65 -14.08
C TYR A 193 -11.26 -16.21 -13.38
N MET A 194 -10.88 -14.95 -13.49
CA MET A 194 -9.71 -14.38 -12.81
C MET A 194 -9.77 -14.61 -11.30
N LYS A 195 -10.89 -14.26 -10.66
CA LYS A 195 -11.12 -14.51 -9.24
C LYS A 195 -10.92 -15.99 -8.89
N SER A 196 -11.47 -16.90 -9.70
CA SER A 196 -11.33 -18.35 -9.46
C SER A 196 -9.86 -18.79 -9.44
N GLN A 197 -9.02 -18.26 -10.33
CA GLN A 197 -7.58 -18.59 -10.36
C GLN A 197 -6.88 -18.14 -9.07
N PHE A 198 -7.22 -16.96 -8.54
CA PHE A 198 -6.65 -16.47 -7.28
C PHE A 198 -7.16 -17.24 -6.06
N VAL A 199 -8.43 -17.66 -6.07
CA VAL A 199 -8.96 -18.55 -5.03
C VAL A 199 -8.23 -19.90 -5.06
N GLU A 200 -8.02 -20.50 -6.23
CA GLU A 200 -7.23 -21.75 -6.33
C GLU A 200 -5.77 -21.55 -5.89
N LEU A 201 -5.15 -20.41 -6.21
CA LEU A 201 -3.81 -20.08 -5.72
C LEU A 201 -3.78 -19.97 -4.18
N SER A 202 -4.81 -19.38 -3.59
CA SER A 202 -4.93 -19.25 -2.13
C SER A 202 -4.98 -20.60 -1.41
N LYS A 203 -5.51 -21.65 -2.05
CA LYS A 203 -5.51 -23.00 -1.48
C LYS A 203 -4.10 -23.62 -1.40
N LYS A 204 -3.18 -23.17 -2.24
CA LYS A 204 -1.77 -23.61 -2.25
C LYS A 204 -0.89 -22.75 -1.36
N ASN A 205 -1.30 -21.51 -1.09
CA ASN A 205 -0.62 -20.57 -0.23
C ASN A 205 -1.64 -19.64 0.42
N ASP A 206 -2.00 -19.96 1.67
CA ASP A 206 -2.91 -19.19 2.50
C ASP A 206 -2.18 -18.25 3.45
N ALA A 207 -0.86 -18.03 3.26
CA ALA A 207 -0.11 -17.14 4.12
C ALA A 207 -0.67 -15.71 4.05
N SER A 208 -1.11 -15.21 5.20
CA SER A 208 -1.51 -13.83 5.39
C SER A 208 -0.29 -13.03 5.83
N VAL A 209 0.25 -12.21 4.93
CA VAL A 209 1.49 -11.46 5.12
C VAL A 209 1.22 -9.95 5.04
N PHE A 210 1.97 -9.17 5.79
CA PHE A 210 1.85 -7.72 5.71
C PHE A 210 2.35 -7.24 4.34
N THR A 211 1.52 -6.46 3.67
CA THR A 211 1.67 -6.07 2.25
C THR A 211 1.47 -4.56 2.15
N HIS A 212 2.29 -3.86 1.34
CA HIS A 212 2.17 -2.41 1.16
C HIS A 212 0.89 -2.06 0.40
N ALA A 213 0.57 -2.86 -0.60
CA ALA A 213 -0.68 -2.85 -1.36
C ALA A 213 -0.97 -1.53 -2.12
N ASP A 214 0.10 -0.77 -2.39
CA ASP A 214 0.18 0.34 -3.35
C ASP A 214 1.65 0.58 -3.73
N LEU A 215 2.42 -0.50 -3.89
CA LEU A 215 3.84 -0.38 -4.18
C LEU A 215 4.04 0.01 -5.65
N GLN A 216 4.26 1.30 -5.88
CA GLN A 216 4.48 1.90 -7.20
C GLN A 216 5.75 2.77 -7.18
N PRO A 217 6.40 3.03 -8.33
CA PRO A 217 7.62 3.85 -8.38
C PRO A 217 7.50 5.24 -7.73
N LYS A 218 6.29 5.82 -7.75
CA LYS A 218 5.98 7.11 -7.12
C LYS A 218 6.06 7.07 -5.58
N ASN A 219 5.88 5.89 -5.01
CA ASN A 219 5.87 5.61 -3.56
C ASN A 219 7.23 5.09 -3.06
N ILE A 220 8.28 5.20 -3.87
CA ILE A 220 9.64 4.79 -3.50
C ILE A 220 10.58 5.97 -3.77
N ILE A 221 11.18 6.50 -2.70
CA ILE A 221 12.18 7.57 -2.79
C ILE A 221 13.57 6.96 -2.87
N LEU A 222 14.33 7.32 -3.92
CA LEU A 222 15.76 7.09 -3.99
C LEU A 222 16.48 8.26 -3.31
N ARG A 223 17.17 7.96 -2.22
CA ARG A 223 17.94 8.93 -1.45
C ARG A 223 19.32 9.15 -2.09
N LYS A 224 19.95 10.26 -1.76
CA LYS A 224 21.28 10.63 -2.28
C LYS A 224 22.39 9.64 -1.92
N ASP A 225 22.24 8.93 -0.81
CA ASP A 225 23.15 7.88 -0.35
C ASP A 225 22.93 6.53 -1.06
N GLY A 226 21.99 6.47 -2.01
CA GLY A 226 21.70 5.27 -2.82
C GLY A 226 20.73 4.29 -2.16
N PHE A 227 20.24 4.58 -0.95
CA PHE A 227 19.23 3.76 -0.28
C PHE A 227 17.81 4.18 -0.66
N ILE A 228 16.91 3.20 -0.72
CA ILE A 228 15.49 3.46 -0.96
C ILE A 228 14.72 3.67 0.35
N CYS A 229 13.65 4.45 0.27
CA CYS A 229 12.67 4.62 1.34
C CYS A 229 11.26 4.45 0.76
N ILE A 230 10.47 3.54 1.33
CA ILE A 230 9.08 3.30 0.91
C ILE A 230 8.15 4.24 1.69
N ILE A 231 7.23 4.90 0.97
CA ILE A 231 6.28 5.87 1.52
C ILE A 231 4.83 5.50 1.14
N ASP A 232 3.86 6.22 1.72
CA ASP A 232 2.44 6.07 1.41
C ASP A 232 1.83 4.72 1.83
N TRP A 233 2.01 4.40 3.12
CA TRP A 233 1.57 3.15 3.76
C TRP A 233 0.07 3.08 4.05
N GLU A 234 -0.74 3.97 3.46
CA GLU A 234 -2.17 4.08 3.77
C GLU A 234 -2.99 2.90 3.29
N SER A 235 -2.48 2.13 2.32
CA SER A 235 -3.07 0.89 1.79
C SER A 235 -2.52 -0.39 2.41
N ALA A 236 -1.54 -0.29 3.31
CA ALA A 236 -0.91 -1.48 3.84
C ALA A 236 -1.85 -2.29 4.74
N SER A 237 -1.84 -3.62 4.57
CA SER A 237 -2.66 -4.54 5.35
C SER A 237 -2.15 -5.98 5.23
N PHE A 238 -2.69 -6.89 6.03
CA PHE A 238 -2.39 -8.31 5.87
C PHE A 238 -3.17 -8.88 4.68
N CYS A 239 -2.47 -9.38 3.67
CA CYS A 239 -3.05 -9.86 2.42
C CYS A 239 -2.48 -11.25 2.07
N PRO A 240 -3.10 -11.97 1.11
CA PRO A 240 -2.46 -13.16 0.54
C PRO A 240 -1.06 -12.81 -0.02
N ALA A 241 -0.08 -13.70 0.13
CA ALA A 241 1.32 -13.41 -0.23
C ALA A 241 1.59 -12.99 -1.68
N TYR A 242 0.65 -13.26 -2.60
CA TYR A 242 0.71 -12.87 -4.01
C TYR A 242 -0.01 -11.54 -4.31
N PHE A 243 -0.63 -10.92 -3.31
CA PHE A 243 -1.56 -9.81 -3.52
C PHE A 243 -0.89 -8.53 -4.06
N GLU A 244 0.32 -8.18 -3.59
CA GLU A 244 1.06 -7.01 -4.10
C GLU A 244 1.22 -7.06 -5.63
N PHE A 245 1.56 -8.23 -6.18
CA PHE A 245 1.74 -8.45 -7.61
C PHE A 245 0.42 -8.39 -8.37
N PHE A 246 -0.62 -8.98 -7.80
CA PHE A 246 -1.95 -9.05 -8.40
C PHE A 246 -2.67 -7.68 -8.45
N MET A 247 -2.54 -6.89 -7.39
CA MET A 247 -3.23 -5.61 -7.25
C MET A 247 -2.79 -4.62 -8.33
N HIS A 248 -1.49 -4.57 -8.64
CA HIS A 248 -0.98 -3.70 -9.69
C HIS A 248 -1.59 -4.01 -11.07
N GLU A 249 -1.73 -5.29 -11.42
CA GLU A 249 -2.27 -5.69 -12.73
C GLU A 249 -3.76 -5.41 -12.85
N THR A 250 -4.54 -5.72 -11.81
CA THR A 250 -5.98 -5.41 -11.80
C THR A 250 -6.27 -3.91 -11.80
N TYR A 251 -5.43 -3.11 -11.12
CA TYR A 251 -5.52 -1.65 -11.17
C TYR A 251 -5.28 -1.12 -12.59
N ARG A 252 -4.28 -1.66 -13.31
CA ARG A 252 -3.98 -1.30 -14.69
C ARG A 252 -5.15 -1.60 -15.63
N MET A 253 -5.77 -2.77 -15.47
CA MET A 253 -6.93 -3.19 -16.27
C MET A 253 -8.13 -2.24 -16.09
N VAL A 254 -8.44 -1.86 -14.84
CA VAL A 254 -9.51 -0.91 -14.55
C VAL A 254 -9.18 0.49 -15.07
N SER A 255 -7.97 0.98 -14.81
CA SER A 255 -7.54 2.35 -15.17
C SER A 255 -7.45 2.58 -16.69
N ALA A 256 -7.11 1.54 -17.45
CA ALA A 256 -7.09 1.60 -18.91
C ALA A 256 -8.50 1.59 -19.55
N GLY A 257 -9.58 1.51 -18.74
CA GLY A 257 -10.93 1.38 -19.27
C GLY A 257 -11.14 0.10 -20.06
N LEU A 258 -10.26 -0.90 -19.93
CA LEU A 258 -10.29 -2.14 -20.71
C LEU A 258 -11.57 -2.92 -20.48
N TYR A 259 -12.23 -2.75 -19.33
CA TYR A 259 -13.56 -3.30 -19.06
C TYR A 259 -14.69 -2.69 -19.92
N LYS A 260 -14.45 -1.54 -20.58
CA LYS A 260 -15.38 -0.88 -21.51
C LYS A 260 -15.08 -1.19 -22.99
N ILE A 261 -13.96 -1.85 -23.30
CA ILE A 261 -13.54 -2.19 -24.68
C ILE A 261 -13.36 -3.71 -24.82
N MET A 262 -14.23 -4.49 -24.16
CA MET A 262 -14.18 -5.97 -24.17
C MET A 262 -14.86 -6.62 -25.39
N ASP A 263 -14.95 -5.92 -26.53
CA ASP A 263 -15.76 -6.37 -27.68
C ASP A 263 -14.95 -7.03 -28.83
N ASN A 264 -13.60 -7.10 -28.74
CA ASN A 264 -12.79 -7.43 -29.93
C ASN A 264 -11.82 -8.62 -29.80
N GLY A 265 -12.13 -9.67 -29.01
CA GLY A 265 -11.46 -10.97 -29.18
C GLY A 265 -9.94 -11.02 -28.96
N HIS A 266 -9.34 -10.03 -28.29
CA HIS A 266 -7.90 -9.95 -27.99
C HIS A 266 -7.43 -10.91 -26.86
N PHE A 267 -8.14 -12.01 -26.63
CA PHE A 267 -7.80 -12.98 -25.59
C PHE A 267 -6.55 -13.81 -25.94
N LEU A 268 -6.13 -13.85 -27.21
CA LEU A 268 -4.95 -14.60 -27.64
C LEU A 268 -3.61 -13.93 -27.23
N GLU A 269 -3.59 -12.61 -27.01
CA GLU A 269 -2.45 -11.88 -26.42
C GLU A 269 -2.49 -11.88 -24.88
N TYR A 270 -3.67 -12.04 -24.27
CA TYR A 270 -3.82 -12.27 -22.83
C TYR A 270 -3.19 -13.61 -22.40
N GLY A 271 -3.16 -14.60 -23.29
CA GLY A 271 -2.38 -15.84 -23.15
C GLY A 271 -0.86 -15.62 -23.03
N GLN A 272 -0.32 -14.52 -23.56
CA GLN A 272 1.10 -14.14 -23.41
C GLN A 272 1.36 -13.41 -22.07
N MET A 273 0.34 -12.79 -21.46
CA MET A 273 0.43 -12.23 -20.10
C MET A 273 0.45 -13.31 -19.00
N VAL A 274 -0.22 -14.45 -19.23
CA VAL A 274 -0.09 -15.65 -18.40
C VAL A 274 1.32 -16.26 -18.49
N GLU A 275 2.02 -16.08 -19.61
CA GLU A 275 3.45 -16.42 -19.74
C GLU A 275 4.39 -15.44 -18.99
N LEU A 276 4.03 -14.16 -18.91
CA LEU A 276 4.77 -13.16 -18.11
C LEU A 276 4.65 -13.46 -16.60
N ILE A 277 3.47 -13.89 -16.15
CA ILE A 277 3.21 -14.38 -14.79
C ILE A 277 4.00 -15.68 -14.50
N LYS A 278 4.18 -16.56 -15.50
CA LYS A 278 5.10 -17.72 -15.40
C LYS A 278 6.58 -17.31 -15.27
N LYS A 279 7.06 -16.28 -15.99
CA LYS A 279 8.45 -15.77 -15.88
C LYS A 279 8.74 -15.01 -14.57
N VAL A 280 7.73 -14.33 -14.03
CA VAL A 280 7.79 -13.68 -12.70
C VAL A 280 7.79 -14.72 -11.57
N TRP A 281 7.23 -15.92 -11.79
CA TRP A 281 7.28 -17.05 -10.87
C TRP A 281 8.56 -17.91 -10.97
N ASP A 282 9.08 -18.19 -12.18
CA ASP A 282 10.30 -19.00 -12.32
C ASP A 282 11.53 -18.33 -11.69
N THR A 283 11.60 -16.98 -11.67
CA THR A 283 12.66 -16.24 -10.97
C THR A 283 12.50 -16.27 -9.44
N TYR A 284 11.27 -16.45 -8.94
CA TYR A 284 10.98 -16.64 -7.51
C TYR A 284 11.32 -18.07 -7.03
N ILE A 285 11.29 -19.08 -7.92
CA ILE A 285 11.73 -20.47 -7.70
C ILE A 285 13.27 -20.59 -7.72
N THR A 286 13.98 -19.94 -8.66
CA THR A 286 15.45 -20.12 -8.80
C THR A 286 16.25 -19.61 -7.59
N LEU A 287 15.72 -18.66 -6.82
CA LEU A 287 16.39 -18.10 -5.64
C LEU A 287 16.03 -18.79 -4.31
N ASN A 288 15.05 -19.71 -4.29
CA ASN A 288 14.66 -20.46 -3.08
C ASN A 288 15.01 -21.96 -3.12
N TYR A 289 15.70 -22.45 -4.17
CA TYR A 289 16.10 -23.86 -4.32
C TYR A 289 17.61 -24.10 -4.50
N LEU A 290 18.45 -23.08 -4.48
CA LEU A 290 19.92 -23.23 -4.60
C LEU A 290 20.68 -23.11 -3.26
N GLU A 291 19.98 -22.98 -2.13
CA GLU A 291 20.59 -23.01 -0.79
C GLU A 291 20.47 -24.37 -0.08
N ASN A 292 19.92 -25.41 -0.74
CA ASN A 292 19.84 -26.78 -0.19
C ASN A 292 20.32 -27.88 -1.15
N SER A 293 21.24 -27.55 -2.06
CA SER A 293 21.91 -28.54 -2.94
C SER A 293 23.41 -28.30 -3.03
#